data_AF-A0A1G5SAR2-F1
#
_entry.id   AF-A0A1G5SAR2-F1
#
_cell.length_a   1.000
_cell.length_b   1.000
_cell.length_c   1.000
_cell.angle_alpha   90.00
_cell.angle_beta   90.00
_cell.angle_gamma   90.00
#
_symmetry.space_group_name_H-M   'P 1'
#
loop_
_entity.id
_entity.type
_entity.pdbx_description
1 polymer ?
#
loop_
_entity_poly.entity_id
_entity_poly.type
_entity_poly.pdbx_seq_one_letter_code
_entity_poly.pdbx_strand_id
1 'polypeptide(L)'
;MKLETFADVLKAVGKYRNREFHLLLGNGFSVAYDPEIFSYNALHEFIDNLNDVDLSKILEVIETKNFEIIMQQLDNFSALIDAFGGGVGLKKKIDAASARLKKCLLESVKELHPEHVFTVPENESEACSKFLAKFLNTGGKIFSTNYDLLLYWILMRNSVSDHCDGFGRELENSDEFVPPEKQIQSDLMWGKNRDNQNVFYLHGALPFFDAGIAIEKEEYSQHHYLLENISSRMELGEYPIFVTAGDGNQKLSHIKHNPYLTDCYDNLCNATGSLVTFGFNFGKYDEHIIEAINRAAKFGRKSFPKLLSIYIGTYTEDDREHIHSIEHKFKCKVHIYDAKTADVWGRM
;
A
#
# COMPACT_ATOMS: atom_id res chain seq x y z
N MET A 1 7.27 -9.17 27.33
CA MET A 1 6.09 -9.80 26.69
C MET A 1 6.49 -11.24 26.41
N LYS A 2 5.57 -12.21 26.49
CA LYS A 2 5.90 -13.59 26.11
C LYS A 2 5.92 -13.68 24.59
N LEU A 3 6.98 -14.25 24.02
CA LEU A 3 7.02 -14.57 22.59
C LEU A 3 6.08 -15.74 22.29
N GLU A 4 5.08 -15.50 21.45
CA GLU A 4 4.11 -16.50 20.98
C GLU A 4 4.55 -17.10 19.63
N THR A 5 4.01 -18.25 19.25
CA THR A 5 4.11 -18.76 17.87
C THR A 5 2.92 -18.29 17.04
N PHE A 6 3.01 -18.32 15.72
CA PHE A 6 1.85 -18.05 14.86
C PHE A 6 0.73 -19.07 15.09
N ALA A 7 1.05 -20.32 15.44
CA ALA A 7 0.04 -21.30 15.84
C ALA A 7 -0.76 -20.85 17.09
N ASP A 8 -0.14 -20.11 18.02
CA ASP A 8 -0.84 -19.53 19.17
C ASP A 8 -1.74 -18.35 18.76
N VAL A 9 -1.32 -17.55 17.77
CA VAL A 9 -2.18 -16.52 17.15
C VAL A 9 -3.40 -17.18 16.51
N LEU A 10 -3.22 -18.28 15.75
CA LEU A 10 -4.34 -19.02 15.14
C LEU A 10 -5.27 -19.66 16.17
N LYS A 11 -4.74 -20.12 17.32
CA LYS A 11 -5.60 -20.57 18.43
C LYS A 11 -6.44 -19.41 18.97
N ALA A 12 -5.90 -18.20 19.06
CA ALA A 12 -6.68 -17.02 19.46
C ALA A 12 -7.77 -16.70 18.42
N VAL A 13 -7.45 -16.76 17.12
CA VAL A 13 -8.42 -16.59 16.03
C VAL A 13 -9.56 -17.61 16.16
N GLY A 14 -9.25 -18.90 16.27
CA GLY A 14 -10.26 -19.96 16.37
C GLY A 14 -11.08 -19.94 17.67
N LYS A 15 -10.52 -19.41 18.76
CA LYS A 15 -11.20 -19.32 20.07
C LYS A 15 -12.30 -18.26 20.09
N TYR A 16 -12.10 -17.12 19.42
CA TYR A 16 -13.02 -15.98 19.47
C TYR A 16 -13.83 -15.85 18.19
N ARG A 17 -14.80 -16.75 17.97
CA ARG A 17 -15.58 -16.82 16.72
C ARG A 17 -16.40 -15.58 16.37
N ASN A 18 -16.74 -14.73 17.35
CA ASN A 18 -17.50 -13.49 17.13
C ASN A 18 -16.57 -12.25 17.07
N ARG A 19 -15.27 -12.46 16.94
CA ARG A 19 -14.27 -11.39 16.92
C ARG A 19 -13.62 -11.35 15.54
N GLU A 20 -13.67 -10.18 14.91
CA GLU A 20 -12.94 -9.92 13.68
C GLU A 20 -11.43 -9.92 13.96
N PHE A 21 -10.67 -10.60 13.10
CA PHE A 21 -9.22 -10.54 13.07
C PHE A 21 -8.77 -9.92 11.76
N HIS A 22 -8.30 -8.68 11.85
CA HIS A 22 -7.73 -7.95 10.73
C HIS A 22 -6.24 -8.29 10.57
N LEU A 23 -5.72 -8.12 9.36
CA LEU A 23 -4.32 -8.30 9.02
C LEU A 23 -3.74 -6.97 8.54
N LEU A 24 -2.58 -6.56 9.06
CA LEU A 24 -1.77 -5.45 8.55
C LEU A 24 -0.48 -6.01 7.97
N LEU A 25 -0.32 -5.87 6.65
CA LEU A 25 0.87 -6.23 5.91
C LEU A 25 1.78 -5.01 5.77
N GLY A 26 3.04 -5.19 6.16
CA GLY A 26 4.12 -4.24 5.90
C GLY A 26 5.10 -4.75 4.86
N ASN A 27 6.09 -3.93 4.51
CA ASN A 27 7.06 -4.25 3.45
C ASN A 27 7.76 -5.59 3.69
N GLY A 28 7.90 -6.00 4.96
CA GLY A 28 8.42 -7.31 5.32
C GLY A 28 7.62 -8.49 4.77
N PHE A 29 6.36 -8.30 4.35
CA PHE A 29 5.57 -9.30 3.61
C PHE A 29 6.23 -9.65 2.28
N SER A 30 6.58 -8.63 1.50
CA SER A 30 7.20 -8.79 0.18
C SER A 30 8.68 -9.15 0.30
N VAL A 31 9.40 -8.58 1.28
CA VAL A 31 10.78 -8.99 1.63
C VAL A 31 10.83 -10.48 2.01
N ALA A 32 9.82 -10.98 2.73
CA ALA A 32 9.77 -12.39 3.11
C ALA A 32 9.55 -13.33 1.92
N TYR A 33 8.97 -12.83 0.82
CA TYR A 33 8.88 -13.59 -0.43
C TYR A 33 10.23 -13.60 -1.14
N ASP A 34 10.79 -12.42 -1.37
CA ASP A 34 12.07 -12.27 -2.04
C ASP A 34 12.79 -10.99 -1.54
N PRO A 35 13.83 -11.13 -0.69
CA PRO A 35 14.55 -9.99 -0.16
C PRO A 35 15.48 -9.31 -1.17
N GLU A 36 15.81 -9.97 -2.29
CA GLU A 36 16.63 -9.38 -3.36
C GLU A 36 15.79 -8.43 -4.21
N ILE A 37 14.54 -8.81 -4.49
CA ILE A 37 13.60 -8.04 -5.30
C ILE A 37 12.93 -6.92 -4.49
N PHE A 38 12.46 -7.24 -3.28
CA PHE A 38 11.69 -6.30 -2.45
C PHE A 38 12.57 -5.77 -1.32
N SER A 39 13.51 -4.86 -1.62
CA SER A 39 14.35 -4.26 -0.59
C SER A 39 13.65 -3.09 0.11
N TYR A 40 13.84 -3.01 1.43
CA TYR A 40 13.32 -1.92 2.25
C TYR A 40 14.00 -0.63 1.79
N ASN A 41 13.21 0.31 1.26
CA ASN A 41 13.69 1.61 0.78
C ASN A 41 14.27 1.63 -0.64
N ALA A 42 14.12 0.64 -1.51
CA ALA A 42 14.71 0.74 -2.86
C ALA A 42 14.45 2.08 -3.58
N LEU A 43 13.24 2.62 -3.47
CA LEU A 43 12.92 3.95 -4.02
C LEU A 43 13.49 5.13 -3.19
N HIS A 44 13.59 4.97 -1.87
CA HIS A 44 14.12 6.00 -0.97
C HIS A 44 15.66 6.03 -1.00
N GLU A 45 16.32 4.88 -0.97
CA GLU A 45 17.74 4.69 -1.29
C GLU A 45 18.05 5.17 -2.70
N PHE A 46 17.16 4.94 -3.67
CA PHE A 46 17.33 5.50 -5.01
C PHE A 46 17.38 7.05 -4.97
N ILE A 47 16.46 7.71 -4.26
CA ILE A 47 16.45 9.17 -4.09
C ILE A 47 17.69 9.65 -3.32
N ASP A 48 18.09 8.94 -2.26
CA ASP A 48 19.23 9.33 -1.42
C ASP A 48 20.59 9.06 -2.13
N ASN A 49 20.68 8.07 -3.03
CA ASN A 49 21.87 7.74 -3.83
C ASN A 49 21.92 8.48 -5.18
N LEU A 50 20.99 9.41 -5.41
CA LEU A 50 20.85 10.12 -6.67
C LEU A 50 21.99 11.15 -6.82
N ASN A 51 23.06 10.75 -7.52
CA ASN A 51 24.24 11.57 -7.79
C ASN A 51 23.99 12.59 -8.93
N ASP A 52 23.02 13.47 -8.77
CA ASP A 52 22.73 14.54 -9.73
C ASP A 52 22.56 15.88 -9.00
N VAL A 53 23.49 16.80 -9.25
CA VAL A 53 23.57 18.12 -8.58
C VAL A 53 22.31 18.96 -8.76
N ASP A 54 21.64 18.87 -9.91
CA ASP A 54 20.43 19.65 -10.17
C ASP A 54 19.23 19.01 -9.46
N LEU A 55 19.12 17.67 -9.47
CA LEU A 55 18.06 16.95 -8.76
C LEU A 55 18.20 17.02 -7.23
N SER A 56 19.42 16.91 -6.68
CA SER A 56 19.64 17.06 -5.24
C SER A 56 19.18 18.44 -4.76
N LYS A 57 19.45 19.51 -5.52
CA LYS A 57 18.96 20.86 -5.19
C LYS A 57 17.45 20.98 -5.24
N ILE A 58 16.82 20.36 -6.24
CA ILE A 58 15.36 20.33 -6.36
C ILE A 58 14.78 19.61 -5.13
N LEU A 59 15.31 18.44 -4.79
CA LEU A 59 14.85 17.62 -3.67
C LEU A 59 15.15 18.24 -2.30
N GLU A 60 16.20 19.06 -2.19
CA GLU A 60 16.47 19.86 -0.98
C GLU A 60 15.43 20.97 -0.76
N VAL A 61 14.92 21.57 -1.85
CA VAL A 61 13.89 22.62 -1.79
C VAL A 61 12.50 22.04 -1.62
N ILE A 62 12.24 20.90 -2.25
CA ILE A 62 10.96 20.21 -2.14
C ILE A 62 10.94 19.46 -0.80
N GLU A 63 10.25 20.04 0.18
CA GLU A 63 10.04 19.44 1.51
C GLU A 63 9.05 18.26 1.48
N THR A 64 9.09 17.43 0.44
CA THR A 64 8.33 16.19 0.36
C THR A 64 9.12 15.16 -0.42
N LYS A 65 8.99 13.91 -0.02
CA LYS A 65 9.51 12.75 -0.74
C LYS A 65 8.42 12.05 -1.56
N ASN A 66 7.19 12.59 -1.55
CA ASN A 66 6.09 12.12 -2.38
C ASN A 66 6.40 12.40 -3.86
N PHE A 67 6.57 11.33 -4.62
CA PHE A 67 6.95 11.40 -6.01
C PHE A 67 5.91 12.12 -6.88
N GLU A 68 4.62 11.82 -6.67
CA GLU A 68 3.53 12.46 -7.41
C GLU A 68 3.60 13.99 -7.25
N ILE A 69 3.75 14.46 -6.02
CA ILE A 69 3.84 15.89 -5.71
C ILE A 69 5.12 16.49 -6.30
N ILE A 70 6.26 15.80 -6.20
CA ILE A 70 7.53 16.27 -6.79
C ILE A 70 7.36 16.46 -8.30
N MET A 71 6.80 15.48 -9.00
CA MET A 71 6.61 15.55 -10.45
C MET A 71 5.62 16.63 -10.85
N GLN A 72 4.48 16.73 -10.17
CA GLN A 72 3.50 17.81 -10.41
C GLN A 72 4.13 19.20 -10.20
N GLN A 73 4.96 19.38 -9.17
CA GLN A 73 5.66 20.65 -8.94
C GLN A 73 6.65 20.98 -10.06
N LEU A 74 7.41 19.98 -10.55
CA LEU A 74 8.33 20.16 -11.66
C LEU A 74 7.61 20.50 -12.96
N ASP A 75 6.52 19.82 -13.27
CA ASP A 75 5.73 20.04 -14.47
C ASP A 75 5.06 21.42 -14.43
N ASN A 76 4.48 21.81 -13.29
CA ASN A 76 3.92 23.14 -13.07
C ASN A 76 4.99 24.23 -13.20
N PHE A 77 6.18 24.02 -12.62
CA PHE A 77 7.26 24.99 -12.71
C PHE A 77 7.76 25.16 -14.15
N SER A 78 7.89 24.06 -14.90
CA SER A 78 8.24 24.07 -16.31
C SER A 78 7.22 24.87 -17.15
N ALA A 79 5.92 24.63 -16.92
CA ALA A 79 4.85 25.36 -17.59
C ALA A 79 4.87 26.87 -17.27
N LEU A 80 5.15 27.25 -16.02
CA LEU A 80 5.27 28.66 -15.62
C LEU A 80 6.49 29.33 -16.25
N ILE A 81 7.64 28.66 -16.36
CA ILE A 81 8.82 29.21 -17.05
C ILE A 81 8.48 29.52 -18.51
N ASP A 82 7.77 28.63 -19.19
CA ASP A 82 7.31 28.85 -20.56
C ASP A 82 6.34 30.03 -20.65
N ALA A 83 5.36 30.12 -19.76
CA ALA A 83 4.35 31.18 -19.77
C ALA A 83 4.93 32.57 -19.50
N PHE A 84 5.90 32.69 -18.59
CA PHE A 84 6.51 33.97 -18.20
C PHE A 84 7.81 34.30 -18.95
N GLY A 85 8.25 33.45 -19.88
CA GLY A 85 9.49 33.67 -20.63
C GLY A 85 10.75 33.60 -19.75
N GLY A 86 10.74 32.75 -18.70
CA GLY A 86 11.80 32.61 -17.70
C GLY A 86 13.15 32.06 -18.20
N GLY A 87 13.33 31.96 -19.52
CA GLY A 87 14.58 31.59 -20.17
C GLY A 87 14.69 30.11 -20.52
N VAL A 88 15.00 29.84 -21.80
CA VAL A 88 15.14 28.48 -22.37
C VAL A 88 16.16 27.62 -21.62
N GLY A 89 17.20 28.24 -21.04
CA GLY A 89 18.24 27.53 -20.29
C GLY A 89 17.74 26.94 -18.98
N LEU A 90 16.92 27.67 -18.22
CA LEU A 90 16.35 27.18 -16.95
C LEU A 90 15.32 26.09 -17.23
N LYS A 91 14.44 26.30 -18.22
CA LYS A 91 13.48 25.28 -18.63
C LYS A 91 14.14 23.96 -18.99
N LYS A 92 15.17 23.99 -19.85
CA LYS A 92 15.89 22.77 -20.24
C LYS A 92 16.49 22.01 -19.06
N LYS A 93 16.94 22.72 -18.02
CA LYS A 93 17.44 22.07 -16.80
C LYS A 93 16.32 21.35 -16.04
N ILE A 94 15.18 22.01 -15.85
CA ILE A 94 14.02 21.44 -15.16
C ILE A 94 13.43 20.27 -15.93
N ASP A 95 13.22 20.42 -17.24
CA ASP A 95 12.72 19.34 -18.10
C ASP A 95 13.64 18.12 -18.07
N ALA A 96 14.96 18.36 -18.12
CA ALA A 96 15.93 17.27 -18.08
C ALA A 96 15.99 16.61 -16.69
N ALA A 97 15.81 17.36 -15.60
CA ALA A 97 15.73 16.81 -14.26
C ALA A 97 14.45 15.97 -14.07
N SER A 98 13.28 16.51 -14.46
CA SER A 98 11.99 15.81 -14.45
C SER A 98 12.06 14.50 -15.25
N ALA A 99 12.58 14.56 -16.49
CA ALA A 99 12.74 13.38 -17.33
C ALA A 99 13.68 12.33 -16.71
N ARG A 100 14.77 12.74 -16.05
CA ARG A 100 15.67 11.81 -15.35
C ARG A 100 14.98 11.16 -14.16
N LEU A 101 14.33 11.95 -13.31
CA LEU A 101 13.63 11.45 -12.13
C LEU A 101 12.53 10.44 -12.51
N LYS A 102 11.75 10.75 -13.54
CA LYS A 102 10.75 9.87 -14.14
C LYS A 102 11.34 8.57 -14.69
N LYS A 103 12.38 8.69 -15.51
CA LYS A 103 13.06 7.52 -16.09
C LYS A 103 13.57 6.59 -15.00
N CYS A 104 14.20 7.14 -13.97
CA CYS A 104 14.75 6.32 -12.91
C CYS A 104 13.66 5.66 -12.05
N LEU A 105 12.55 6.35 -11.74
CA LEU A 105 11.43 5.68 -11.06
C LEU A 105 10.91 4.51 -11.89
N LEU A 106 10.71 4.71 -13.20
CA LEU A 106 10.28 3.66 -14.12
C LEU A 106 11.23 2.46 -14.10
N GLU A 107 12.53 2.71 -14.17
CA GLU A 107 13.57 1.66 -14.11
C GLU A 107 13.53 0.93 -12.76
N SER A 108 13.46 1.66 -11.63
CA SER A 108 13.36 1.05 -10.30
C SER A 108 12.09 0.22 -10.14
N VAL A 109 10.94 0.71 -10.60
CA VAL A 109 9.67 -0.04 -10.54
C VAL A 109 9.77 -1.32 -11.37
N LYS A 110 10.42 -1.29 -12.54
CA LYS A 110 10.64 -2.47 -13.39
C LYS A 110 11.63 -3.47 -12.80
N GLU A 111 12.70 -3.01 -12.17
CA GLU A 111 13.71 -3.88 -11.55
C GLU A 111 13.18 -4.58 -10.29
N LEU A 112 12.36 -3.87 -9.49
CA LEU A 112 11.87 -4.35 -8.20
C LEU A 112 10.58 -5.18 -8.29
N HIS A 113 9.96 -5.30 -9.46
CA HIS A 113 8.70 -6.02 -9.61
C HIS A 113 8.80 -7.04 -10.73
N PRO A 114 8.46 -8.31 -10.45
CA PRO A 114 8.34 -9.30 -11.50
C PRO A 114 7.42 -8.83 -12.64
N GLU A 115 7.73 -9.18 -13.88
CA GLU A 115 6.94 -8.71 -15.03
C GLU A 115 5.49 -9.22 -15.01
N HIS A 116 5.23 -10.36 -14.35
CA HIS A 116 3.92 -11.02 -14.37
C HIS A 116 3.59 -11.78 -13.08
N VAL A 117 2.30 -11.81 -12.70
CA VAL A 117 1.71 -12.64 -11.62
C VAL A 117 2.04 -14.15 -11.67
N PHE A 118 2.57 -14.66 -12.79
CA PHE A 118 2.92 -16.08 -12.95
C PHE A 118 4.36 -16.40 -12.55
N THR A 119 5.17 -15.37 -12.25
CA THR A 119 6.52 -15.56 -11.72
C THR A 119 6.52 -16.15 -10.31
N VAL A 120 5.47 -15.90 -9.53
CA VAL A 120 5.29 -16.55 -8.22
C VAL A 120 4.99 -18.04 -8.44
N PRO A 121 5.71 -18.99 -7.82
CA PRO A 121 5.37 -20.41 -7.93
C PRO A 121 3.95 -20.69 -7.43
N GLU A 122 3.23 -21.62 -8.08
CA GLU A 122 1.81 -21.89 -7.77
C GLU A 122 1.60 -22.33 -6.31
N ASN A 123 2.49 -23.20 -5.80
CA ASN A 123 2.46 -23.67 -4.42
C ASN A 123 2.65 -22.54 -3.40
N GLU A 124 3.55 -21.60 -3.67
CA GLU A 124 3.81 -20.45 -2.78
C GLU A 124 2.64 -19.45 -2.83
N SER A 125 2.10 -19.22 -4.02
CA SER A 125 0.91 -18.42 -4.25
C SER A 125 -0.31 -18.98 -3.49
N GLU A 126 -0.52 -20.29 -3.57
CA GLU A 126 -1.62 -20.97 -2.86
C GLU A 126 -1.41 -20.93 -1.34
N ALA A 127 -0.18 -21.11 -0.86
CA ALA A 127 0.15 -20.99 0.56
C ALA A 127 -0.16 -19.59 1.11
N CYS A 128 0.25 -18.54 0.39
CA CYS A 128 -0.05 -17.16 0.78
C CYS A 128 -1.55 -16.88 0.74
N SER A 129 -2.26 -17.36 -0.28
CA SER A 129 -3.72 -17.27 -0.36
C SER A 129 -4.40 -17.89 0.88
N LYS A 130 -3.97 -19.11 1.29
CA LYS A 130 -4.46 -19.77 2.51
C LYS A 130 -4.14 -18.97 3.76
N PHE A 131 -3.00 -18.29 3.81
CA PHE A 131 -2.67 -17.38 4.92
C PHE A 131 -3.63 -16.20 4.99
N LEU A 132 -3.88 -15.49 3.88
CA LEU A 132 -4.80 -14.34 3.82
C LEU A 132 -6.25 -14.75 4.17
N ALA A 133 -6.70 -15.89 3.66
CA ALA A 133 -8.04 -16.42 3.90
C ALA A 133 -8.34 -16.65 5.40
N LYS A 134 -7.32 -16.93 6.23
CA LYS A 134 -7.51 -17.09 7.69
C LYS A 134 -8.08 -15.83 8.36
N PHE A 135 -7.83 -14.65 7.78
CA PHE A 135 -8.30 -13.37 8.30
C PHE A 135 -9.62 -12.96 7.66
N LEU A 136 -9.72 -13.06 6.33
CA LEU A 136 -10.95 -12.75 5.59
C LEU A 136 -12.14 -13.60 6.06
N ASN A 137 -11.92 -14.89 6.33
CA ASN A 137 -12.95 -15.80 6.83
C ASN A 137 -13.49 -15.44 8.24
N THR A 138 -12.84 -14.51 8.96
CA THR A 138 -13.33 -14.00 10.25
C THR A 138 -14.25 -12.78 10.13
N GLY A 139 -14.54 -12.33 8.89
CA GLY A 139 -15.09 -10.99 8.63
C GLY A 139 -14.04 -9.88 8.83
N GLY A 140 -12.78 -10.27 8.94
CA GLY A 140 -11.64 -9.37 9.06
C GLY A 140 -11.36 -8.60 7.77
N LYS A 141 -10.43 -7.66 7.87
CA LYS A 141 -9.99 -6.80 6.77
C LYS A 141 -8.49 -6.93 6.63
N ILE A 142 -7.99 -6.83 5.40
CA ILE A 142 -6.57 -6.80 5.09
C ILE A 142 -6.18 -5.35 4.80
N PHE A 143 -5.23 -4.84 5.55
CA PHE A 143 -4.59 -3.55 5.35
C PHE A 143 -3.17 -3.80 4.85
N SER A 144 -2.73 -3.07 3.84
CA SER A 144 -1.37 -3.11 3.31
C SER A 144 -0.78 -1.71 3.34
N THR A 145 0.48 -1.60 3.77
CA THR A 145 1.30 -0.39 3.54
C THR A 145 2.23 -0.55 2.35
N ASN A 146 2.15 -1.68 1.64
CA ASN A 146 3.02 -1.97 0.52
C ASN A 146 2.43 -1.39 -0.74
N TYR A 147 3.27 -0.70 -1.51
CA TYR A 147 2.91 -0.16 -2.81
C TYR A 147 3.10 -1.17 -3.95
N ASP A 148 3.75 -2.30 -3.68
CA ASP A 148 4.06 -3.32 -4.68
C ASP A 148 2.83 -4.09 -5.20
N LEU A 149 3.06 -4.88 -6.26
CA LEU A 149 2.03 -5.66 -6.93
C LEU A 149 1.80 -7.06 -6.31
N LEU A 150 2.62 -7.48 -5.34
CA LEU A 150 2.62 -8.87 -4.87
C LEU A 150 1.29 -9.26 -4.23
N LEU A 151 0.78 -8.44 -3.30
CA LEU A 151 -0.53 -8.70 -2.68
C LEU A 151 -1.64 -8.75 -3.72
N TYR A 152 -1.65 -7.79 -4.66
CA TYR A 152 -2.64 -7.74 -5.74
C TYR A 152 -2.60 -9.02 -6.59
N TRP A 153 -1.41 -9.47 -6.98
CA TRP A 153 -1.21 -10.68 -7.75
C TRP A 153 -1.70 -11.94 -7.04
N ILE A 154 -1.41 -12.08 -5.74
CA ILE A 154 -1.89 -13.22 -4.95
C ILE A 154 -3.42 -13.24 -4.89
N LEU A 155 -4.06 -12.09 -4.67
CA LEU A 155 -5.51 -11.99 -4.60
C LEU A 155 -6.18 -12.36 -5.93
N MET A 156 -5.65 -11.82 -7.03
CA MET A 156 -6.17 -12.08 -8.38
C MET A 156 -5.98 -13.53 -8.83
N ARG A 157 -4.81 -14.13 -8.57
CA ARG A 157 -4.47 -15.47 -9.09
C ARG A 157 -5.25 -16.59 -8.42
N ASN A 158 -5.46 -16.51 -7.10
CA ASN A 158 -6.00 -17.64 -6.33
C ASN A 158 -7.52 -17.60 -6.17
N SER A 159 -8.21 -16.67 -6.85
CA SER A 159 -9.65 -16.45 -6.66
C SER A 159 -10.03 -16.45 -5.18
N VAL A 160 -9.27 -15.73 -4.36
CA VAL A 160 -9.53 -15.63 -2.91
C VAL A 160 -10.96 -15.14 -2.75
N SER A 161 -11.84 -16.01 -2.25
CA SER A 161 -13.28 -15.75 -2.20
C SER A 161 -13.54 -14.42 -1.51
N ASP A 162 -14.40 -13.60 -2.11
CA ASP A 162 -14.92 -12.36 -1.54
C ASP A 162 -13.91 -11.22 -1.29
N HIS A 163 -12.67 -11.28 -1.82
CA HIS A 163 -11.79 -10.12 -1.74
C HIS A 163 -12.33 -8.94 -2.57
N CYS A 164 -12.24 -7.74 -2.02
CA CYS A 164 -12.69 -6.53 -2.68
C CYS A 164 -11.85 -5.34 -2.19
N ASP A 165 -11.29 -4.58 -3.13
CA ASP A 165 -10.51 -3.36 -2.89
C ASP A 165 -11.32 -2.07 -3.14
N GLY A 166 -12.64 -2.20 -3.31
CA GLY A 166 -13.58 -1.10 -3.50
C GLY A 166 -13.72 -0.61 -4.95
N PHE A 167 -12.89 -1.11 -5.86
CA PHE A 167 -12.95 -0.77 -7.28
C PHE A 167 -14.03 -1.56 -8.02
N GLY A 168 -14.65 -0.95 -9.01
CA GLY A 168 -15.63 -1.58 -9.89
C GLY A 168 -15.92 -0.72 -11.12
N ARG A 169 -16.55 -1.33 -12.13
CA ARG A 169 -17.02 -0.62 -13.32
C ARG A 169 -18.49 -0.25 -13.17
N GLU A 170 -18.85 0.90 -13.72
CA GLU A 170 -20.22 1.36 -13.81
C GLU A 170 -20.74 1.21 -15.24
N LEU A 171 -22.03 0.94 -15.37
CA LEU A 171 -22.69 0.91 -16.66
C LEU A 171 -23.00 2.35 -17.07
N GLU A 172 -22.28 2.88 -18.05
CA GLU A 172 -22.43 4.28 -18.48
C GLU A 172 -23.74 4.49 -19.22
N ASN A 173 -24.20 3.50 -19.98
CA ASN A 173 -25.47 3.53 -20.68
C ASN A 173 -26.60 2.88 -19.87
N SER A 174 -26.83 3.34 -18.65
CA SER A 174 -27.80 2.75 -17.71
C SER A 174 -29.27 3.16 -17.94
N ASP A 175 -29.56 4.02 -18.91
CA ASP A 175 -30.88 4.65 -19.07
C ASP A 175 -32.00 3.68 -19.52
N GLU A 176 -31.67 2.51 -20.08
CA GLU A 176 -32.62 1.44 -20.44
C GLU A 176 -32.03 0.04 -20.19
N PHE A 177 -32.83 -1.02 -20.32
CA PHE A 177 -32.28 -2.39 -20.34
C PHE A 177 -31.33 -2.53 -21.53
N VAL A 178 -30.02 -2.51 -21.25
CA VAL A 178 -28.98 -2.69 -22.26
C VAL A 178 -28.55 -4.17 -22.29
N PRO A 179 -28.78 -4.87 -23.41
CA PRO A 179 -28.26 -6.23 -23.62
C PRO A 179 -26.74 -6.28 -23.35
N PRO A 180 -26.19 -7.37 -22.78
CA PRO A 180 -24.78 -7.45 -22.40
C PRO A 180 -23.80 -7.04 -23.51
N GLU A 181 -24.10 -7.38 -24.77
CA GLU A 181 -23.29 -7.04 -25.94
C GLU A 181 -23.24 -5.54 -26.29
N LYS A 182 -24.09 -4.71 -25.70
CA LYS A 182 -24.15 -3.25 -25.91
C LYS A 182 -23.79 -2.45 -24.66
N GLN A 183 -23.44 -3.11 -23.56
CA GLN A 183 -23.09 -2.44 -22.32
C GLN A 183 -21.76 -1.72 -22.47
N ILE A 184 -21.78 -0.42 -22.21
CA ILE A 184 -20.58 0.42 -22.14
C ILE A 184 -20.23 0.51 -20.66
N GLN A 185 -19.10 -0.09 -20.31
CA GLN A 185 -18.58 -0.07 -18.95
C GLN A 185 -17.56 1.06 -18.84
N SER A 186 -17.62 1.79 -17.74
CA SER A 186 -16.59 2.77 -17.39
C SER A 186 -15.24 2.08 -17.19
N ASP A 187 -14.20 2.90 -17.04
CA ASP A 187 -12.94 2.45 -16.47
C ASP A 187 -13.13 1.92 -15.03
N LEU A 188 -12.12 1.20 -14.55
CA LEU A 188 -12.15 0.57 -13.23
C LEU A 188 -11.89 1.63 -12.15
N MET A 189 -12.97 2.19 -11.58
CA MET A 189 -12.91 3.30 -10.62
C MET A 189 -13.20 2.84 -9.20
N TRP A 190 -12.58 3.52 -8.22
CA TRP A 190 -12.89 3.31 -6.81
C TRP A 190 -14.22 3.95 -6.43
N GLY A 191 -15.01 3.22 -5.64
CA GLY A 191 -16.25 3.74 -5.05
C GLY A 191 -17.42 2.78 -5.26
N LYS A 192 -17.50 2.15 -6.44
CA LYS A 192 -18.61 1.26 -6.81
C LYS A 192 -18.82 0.11 -5.81
N ASN A 193 -17.73 -0.49 -5.35
CA ASN A 193 -17.75 -1.64 -4.44
C ASN A 193 -17.27 -1.28 -3.03
N ARG A 194 -17.25 0.01 -2.66
CA ARG A 194 -16.72 0.51 -1.39
C ARG A 194 -17.39 -0.15 -0.17
N ASP A 195 -18.69 -0.41 -0.21
CA ASP A 195 -19.43 -1.03 0.90
C ASP A 195 -18.97 -2.46 1.21
N ASN A 196 -18.44 -3.16 0.20
CA ASN A 196 -17.93 -4.52 0.33
C ASN A 196 -16.40 -4.58 0.49
N GLN A 197 -15.72 -3.43 0.53
CA GLN A 197 -14.28 -3.35 0.57
C GLN A 197 -13.71 -4.00 1.84
N ASN A 198 -12.80 -4.96 1.64
CA ASN A 198 -12.11 -5.67 2.71
C ASN A 198 -10.57 -5.70 2.52
N VAL A 199 -10.07 -5.20 1.40
CA VAL A 199 -8.64 -4.97 1.15
C VAL A 199 -8.39 -3.47 1.01
N PHE A 200 -7.43 -2.96 1.79
CA PHE A 200 -7.15 -1.53 1.92
C PHE A 200 -5.65 -1.26 1.78
N TYR A 201 -5.26 -0.47 0.78
CA TYR A 201 -3.87 -0.06 0.59
C TYR A 201 -3.65 1.32 1.24
N LEU A 202 -3.25 1.31 2.51
CA LEU A 202 -3.13 2.51 3.36
C LEU A 202 -2.16 3.55 2.81
N HIS A 203 -1.14 3.10 2.08
CA HIS A 203 -0.14 3.94 1.44
C HIS A 203 -0.26 3.89 -0.09
N GLY A 204 -1.41 3.48 -0.62
CA GLY A 204 -1.62 3.33 -2.06
C GLY A 204 -0.93 2.10 -2.65
N ALA A 205 -1.02 1.96 -3.97
CA ALA A 205 -0.49 0.83 -4.73
C ALA A 205 -0.14 1.25 -6.15
N LEU A 206 0.85 0.59 -6.76
CA LEU A 206 1.29 0.84 -8.13
C LEU A 206 0.18 0.84 -9.20
N PRO A 207 -0.91 0.06 -9.09
CA PRO A 207 -1.99 0.13 -10.07
C PRO A 207 -2.92 1.32 -9.89
N PHE A 208 -2.85 2.09 -8.80
CA PHE A 208 -3.86 3.11 -8.50
C PHE A 208 -3.40 4.47 -9.00
N PHE A 209 -4.26 5.20 -9.71
CA PHE A 209 -3.94 6.50 -10.30
C PHE A 209 -5.01 7.52 -9.92
N ASP A 210 -4.58 8.77 -9.70
CA ASP A 210 -5.49 9.88 -9.46
C ASP A 210 -5.83 10.56 -10.79
N ALA A 211 -7.06 10.37 -11.27
CA ALA A 211 -7.58 11.02 -12.48
C ALA A 211 -8.23 12.38 -12.18
N GLY A 212 -8.00 12.93 -10.98
CA GLY A 212 -8.49 14.22 -10.50
C GLY A 212 -9.93 14.19 -10.01
N ILE A 213 -10.86 13.60 -10.77
CA ILE A 213 -12.27 13.44 -10.37
C ILE A 213 -12.58 12.07 -9.76
N ALA A 214 -11.72 11.10 -10.00
CA ALA A 214 -11.87 9.72 -9.56
C ALA A 214 -10.51 9.07 -9.35
N ILE A 215 -10.51 7.97 -8.58
CA ILE A 215 -9.34 7.13 -8.43
C ILE A 215 -9.53 5.92 -9.35
N GLU A 216 -8.63 5.75 -10.30
CA GLU A 216 -8.64 4.68 -11.28
C GLU A 216 -7.67 3.57 -10.86
N LYS A 217 -7.99 2.33 -11.24
CA LYS A 217 -7.12 1.19 -11.07
C LYS A 217 -6.76 0.61 -12.43
N GLU A 218 -5.47 0.57 -12.70
CA GLU A 218 -4.90 -0.10 -13.84
C GLU A 218 -5.02 -1.62 -13.71
N GLU A 219 -5.31 -2.28 -14.82
CA GLU A 219 -5.49 -3.73 -14.88
C GLU A 219 -4.74 -4.35 -16.06
N TYR A 220 -4.69 -5.68 -16.09
CA TYR A 220 -4.15 -6.39 -17.24
C TYR A 220 -5.04 -6.17 -18.46
N SER A 221 -4.45 -5.83 -19.60
CA SER A 221 -5.16 -5.77 -20.88
C SER A 221 -4.92 -7.04 -21.70
N GLN A 222 -5.64 -7.20 -22.81
CA GLN A 222 -5.41 -8.32 -23.74
C GLN A 222 -4.05 -8.26 -24.44
N HIS A 223 -3.39 -7.10 -24.44
CA HIS A 223 -2.20 -6.82 -25.26
C HIS A 223 -0.96 -6.44 -24.45
N HIS A 224 -1.12 -6.03 -23.19
CA HIS A 224 -0.06 -5.48 -22.37
C HIS A 224 -0.14 -5.98 -20.93
N TYR A 225 1.03 -6.21 -20.35
CA TYR A 225 1.13 -6.53 -18.93
C TYR A 225 0.84 -5.29 -18.08
N LEU A 226 0.36 -5.52 -16.86
CA LEU A 226 0.02 -4.44 -15.93
C LEU A 226 1.17 -3.44 -15.74
N LEU A 227 2.42 -3.93 -15.63
CA LEU A 227 3.58 -3.07 -15.45
C LEU A 227 3.89 -2.22 -16.70
N GLU A 228 3.58 -2.71 -17.90
CA GLU A 228 3.71 -1.96 -19.15
C GLU A 228 2.67 -0.85 -19.23
N ASN A 229 1.43 -1.13 -18.83
CA ASN A 229 0.37 -0.13 -18.76
C ASN A 229 0.72 0.98 -17.75
N ILE A 230 1.13 0.59 -16.54
CA ILE A 230 1.59 1.52 -15.50
C ILE A 230 2.75 2.38 -16.03
N SER A 231 3.71 1.75 -16.71
CA SER A 231 4.84 2.48 -17.32
C SER A 231 4.39 3.49 -18.37
N SER A 232 3.41 3.12 -19.19
CA SER A 232 2.87 3.98 -20.25
C SER A 232 2.13 5.20 -19.66
N ARG A 233 1.36 5.01 -18.59
CA ARG A 233 0.70 6.11 -17.86
C ARG A 233 1.72 7.07 -17.24
N MET A 234 2.74 6.51 -16.60
CA MET A 234 3.86 7.28 -16.08
C MET A 234 4.58 8.05 -17.18
N GLU A 235 4.75 7.48 -18.38
CA GLU A 235 5.27 8.16 -19.57
C GLU A 235 4.39 9.32 -20.06
N LEU A 236 3.08 9.28 -19.82
CA LEU A 236 2.15 10.39 -20.08
C LEU A 236 2.12 11.46 -18.98
N GLY A 237 2.80 11.23 -17.86
CA GLY A 237 2.82 12.15 -16.71
C GLY A 237 1.75 11.85 -15.66
N GLU A 238 1.12 10.69 -15.74
CA GLU A 238 0.21 10.18 -14.72
C GLU A 238 0.98 9.26 -13.77
N TYR A 239 0.97 9.58 -12.48
CA TYR A 239 1.78 8.83 -11.50
C TYR A 239 0.88 8.00 -10.59
N PRO A 240 1.32 6.79 -10.20
CA PRO A 240 0.54 6.00 -9.28
C PRO A 240 0.46 6.67 -7.90
N ILE A 241 -0.68 6.48 -7.23
CA ILE A 241 -0.93 6.89 -5.86
C ILE A 241 -0.15 5.94 -4.96
N PHE A 242 0.98 6.41 -4.45
CA PHE A 242 1.61 5.77 -3.31
C PHE A 242 2.28 6.80 -2.39
N VAL A 243 2.14 6.57 -1.10
CA VAL A 243 2.75 7.36 -0.04
C VAL A 243 4.18 6.82 0.15
N THR A 244 5.14 7.45 -0.49
CA THR A 244 6.57 7.15 -0.29
C THR A 244 7.08 7.62 1.08
N ALA A 245 8.36 7.36 1.36
CA ALA A 245 9.05 7.82 2.56
C ALA A 245 8.80 9.32 2.82
N GLY A 246 8.91 9.75 4.07
CA GLY A 246 8.54 11.08 4.55
C GLY A 246 8.24 11.00 6.04
N ASP A 247 8.16 12.15 6.74
CA ASP A 247 7.74 12.11 8.14
C ASP A 247 6.27 11.69 8.28
N GLY A 248 5.86 11.28 9.48
CA GLY A 248 4.50 10.78 9.71
C GLY A 248 3.40 11.81 9.40
N ASN A 249 3.70 13.12 9.50
CA ASN A 249 2.74 14.20 9.22
C ASN A 249 2.57 14.41 7.71
N GLN A 250 3.67 14.36 6.94
CA GLN A 250 3.62 14.43 5.48
C GLN A 250 2.80 13.27 4.91
N LYS A 251 3.03 12.04 5.42
CA LYS A 251 2.24 10.86 5.05
C LYS A 251 0.75 11.05 5.37
N LEU A 252 0.44 11.52 6.57
CA LEU A 252 -0.95 11.75 6.99
C LEU A 252 -1.64 12.85 6.18
N SER A 253 -0.91 13.92 5.83
CA SER A 253 -1.41 14.98 4.97
C SER A 253 -1.80 14.41 3.60
N HIS A 254 -0.91 13.64 2.96
CA HIS A 254 -1.20 13.00 1.68
C HIS A 254 -2.43 12.08 1.77
N ILE A 255 -2.47 11.23 2.80
CA ILE A 255 -3.62 10.35 3.07
C ILE A 255 -4.92 11.14 3.14
N LYS A 256 -4.92 12.32 3.78
CA LYS A 256 -6.12 13.14 3.97
C LYS A 256 -6.54 13.97 2.75
N HIS A 257 -5.67 14.12 1.75
CA HIS A 257 -6.00 14.80 0.48
C HIS A 257 -6.46 13.84 -0.62
N ASN A 258 -6.17 12.53 -0.49
CA ASN A 258 -6.66 11.52 -1.41
C ASN A 258 -7.87 10.77 -0.82
N PRO A 259 -9.03 10.73 -1.51
CA PRO A 259 -10.25 10.14 -0.97
C PRO A 259 -10.15 8.63 -0.70
N TYR A 260 -9.42 7.89 -1.55
CA TYR A 260 -9.18 6.46 -1.36
C TYR A 260 -8.34 6.20 -0.11
N LEU A 261 -7.20 6.91 0.02
CA LEU A 261 -6.31 6.76 1.17
C LEU A 261 -7.00 7.16 2.47
N THR A 262 -7.81 8.22 2.44
CA THR A 262 -8.63 8.64 3.59
C THR A 262 -9.56 7.53 4.04
N ASP A 263 -10.26 6.89 3.10
CA ASP A 263 -11.18 5.79 3.42
C ASP A 263 -10.43 4.58 4.01
N CYS A 264 -9.28 4.21 3.45
CA CYS A 264 -8.44 3.15 3.99
C CYS A 264 -8.00 3.46 5.43
N TYR A 265 -7.54 4.69 5.69
CA TYR A 265 -7.10 5.13 7.01
C TYR A 265 -8.26 5.16 8.02
N ASP A 266 -9.43 5.66 7.61
CA ASP A 266 -10.61 5.73 8.47
C ASP A 266 -11.17 4.33 8.75
N ASN A 267 -11.08 3.38 7.81
CA ASN A 267 -11.39 1.97 8.05
C ASN A 267 -10.48 1.35 9.11
N LEU A 268 -9.17 1.64 9.08
CA LEU A 268 -8.25 1.20 10.14
C LEU A 268 -8.59 1.85 11.49
N CYS A 269 -8.89 3.16 11.50
CA CYS A 269 -9.29 3.88 12.71
C CYS A 269 -10.59 3.38 13.35
N ASN A 270 -11.45 2.75 12.57
CA ASN A 270 -12.74 2.21 13.01
C ASN A 270 -12.72 0.69 13.20
N ALA A 271 -11.57 0.03 12.97
CA ALA A 271 -11.41 -1.41 13.14
C ALA A 271 -11.77 -1.84 14.58
N THR A 272 -12.35 -3.03 14.71
CA THR A 272 -12.75 -3.60 15.99
C THR A 272 -12.11 -4.97 16.20
N GLY A 273 -12.33 -5.62 17.33
CA GLY A 273 -11.78 -6.96 17.53
C GLY A 273 -10.25 -6.96 17.67
N SER A 274 -9.52 -7.51 16.71
CA SER A 274 -8.07 -7.75 16.80
C SER A 274 -7.33 -7.39 15.52
N LEU A 275 -6.10 -6.91 15.66
CA LEU A 275 -5.18 -6.70 14.53
C LEU A 275 -3.98 -7.65 14.63
N VAL A 276 -3.60 -8.28 13.53
CA VAL A 276 -2.36 -9.06 13.42
C VAL A 276 -1.47 -8.39 12.40
N THR A 277 -0.18 -8.22 12.68
CA THR A 277 0.77 -7.61 11.74
C THR A 277 1.76 -8.65 11.22
N PHE A 278 2.06 -8.58 9.93
CA PHE A 278 3.12 -9.37 9.31
C PHE A 278 4.02 -8.46 8.48
N GLY A 279 5.34 -8.52 8.71
CA GLY A 279 6.29 -7.68 7.99
C GLY A 279 6.22 -6.19 8.33
N PHE A 280 5.60 -5.80 9.46
CA PHE A 280 5.42 -4.40 9.87
C PHE A 280 6.00 -4.16 11.27
N ASN A 281 7.04 -3.33 11.36
CA ASN A 281 7.82 -3.11 12.60
C ASN A 281 7.58 -1.75 13.28
N PHE A 282 6.61 -0.95 12.81
CA PHE A 282 6.29 0.37 13.37
C PHE A 282 7.52 1.27 13.52
N GLY A 283 8.16 1.60 12.39
CA GLY A 283 9.33 2.47 12.39
C GLY A 283 9.01 3.90 12.83
N LYS A 284 10.05 4.74 12.95
CA LYS A 284 9.91 6.17 13.30
C LYS A 284 8.97 6.96 12.36
N TYR A 285 8.73 6.46 11.14
CA TYR A 285 7.90 7.11 10.11
C TYR A 285 6.49 6.52 10.01
N ASP A 286 6.09 5.68 10.97
CA ASP A 286 4.81 4.96 10.97
C ASP A 286 3.91 5.35 12.15
N GLU A 287 4.18 6.49 12.79
CA GLU A 287 3.42 6.96 13.95
C GLU A 287 1.93 7.18 13.65
N HIS A 288 1.59 7.54 12.41
CA HIS A 288 0.21 7.69 11.97
C HIS A 288 -0.57 6.36 12.01
N ILE A 289 0.09 5.23 11.83
CA ILE A 289 -0.51 3.89 11.95
C ILE A 289 -0.76 3.54 13.43
N ILE A 290 0.19 3.87 14.32
CA ILE A 290 -0.01 3.72 15.78
C ILE A 290 -1.20 4.58 16.24
N GLU A 291 -1.30 5.81 15.75
CA GLU A 291 -2.42 6.70 16.04
C GLU A 291 -3.76 6.13 15.53
N ALA A 292 -3.80 5.56 14.32
CA ALA A 292 -4.99 4.90 13.81
C ALA A 292 -5.42 3.71 14.68
N ILE A 293 -4.46 2.87 15.10
CA ILE A 293 -4.69 1.75 16.03
C ILE A 293 -5.21 2.25 17.38
N ASN A 294 -4.68 3.37 17.88
CA ASN A 294 -5.14 3.98 19.12
C ASN A 294 -6.55 4.54 19.01
N ARG A 295 -6.93 5.14 17.89
CA ARG A 295 -8.31 5.56 17.60
C ARG A 295 -9.26 4.36 17.55
N ALA A 296 -8.85 3.28 16.91
CA ALA A 296 -9.59 2.01 16.87
C ALA A 296 -9.76 1.42 18.28
N ALA A 297 -8.73 1.52 19.11
CA ALA A 297 -8.76 1.13 20.52
C ALA A 297 -9.49 2.13 21.44
N LYS A 298 -10.10 3.18 20.88
CA LYS A 298 -10.76 4.29 21.59
C LYS A 298 -9.85 4.92 22.66
N PHE A 299 -8.55 5.01 22.37
CA PHE A 299 -7.51 5.49 23.28
C PHE A 299 -7.52 4.79 24.64
N GLY A 300 -7.87 3.50 24.67
CA GLY A 300 -7.92 2.70 25.89
C GLY A 300 -9.21 2.86 26.70
N ARG A 301 -10.13 3.73 26.31
CA ARG A 301 -11.42 3.94 26.99
C ARG A 301 -12.24 2.64 26.98
N LYS A 302 -13.09 2.44 27.99
CA LYS A 302 -14.03 1.30 28.09
C LYS A 302 -15.29 1.53 27.24
N SER A 303 -15.11 1.97 26.00
CA SER A 303 -16.18 2.13 25.01
C SER A 303 -16.08 1.02 23.98
N PHE A 304 -17.19 0.32 23.73
CA PHE A 304 -17.27 -0.78 22.78
C PHE A 304 -18.29 -0.42 21.67
N PRO A 305 -18.09 -0.91 20.42
CA PRO A 305 -16.99 -1.77 19.98
C PRO A 305 -15.67 -1.01 19.83
N LYS A 306 -14.54 -1.72 19.99
CA LYS A 306 -13.18 -1.19 19.83
C LYS A 306 -12.19 -2.29 19.47
N LEU A 307 -11.01 -1.89 19.01
CA LEU A 307 -9.85 -2.78 18.88
C LEU A 307 -9.34 -3.17 20.27
N LEU A 308 -9.32 -4.47 20.57
CA LEU A 308 -9.00 -4.99 21.90
C LEU A 308 -7.52 -5.36 22.04
N SER A 309 -6.91 -5.91 20.98
CA SER A 309 -5.51 -6.29 21.00
C SER A 309 -4.86 -6.26 19.62
N ILE A 310 -3.54 -6.17 19.62
CA ILE A 310 -2.68 -6.28 18.46
C ILE A 310 -1.67 -7.42 18.68
N TYR A 311 -1.42 -8.21 17.63
CA TYR A 311 -0.39 -9.25 17.58
C TYR A 311 0.68 -8.80 16.58
N ILE A 312 1.88 -8.51 17.06
CA ILE A 312 2.97 -7.96 16.24
C ILE A 312 3.96 -9.07 15.91
N GLY A 313 4.15 -9.34 14.61
CA GLY A 313 5.12 -10.30 14.12
C GLY A 313 6.54 -9.72 14.17
N THR A 314 7.45 -10.39 14.89
CA THR A 314 8.87 -10.02 15.02
C THR A 314 9.76 -11.12 14.42
N TYR A 315 10.89 -10.75 13.80
CA TYR A 315 11.78 -11.72 13.12
C TYR A 315 13.11 -11.91 13.86
N THR A 316 13.59 -10.86 14.53
CA THR A 316 14.87 -10.81 15.25
C THR A 316 14.68 -10.41 16.71
N GLU A 317 15.75 -10.46 17.51
CA GLU A 317 15.69 -9.96 18.89
C GLU A 317 15.62 -8.43 18.93
N ASP A 318 16.33 -7.74 18.04
CA ASP A 318 16.29 -6.29 17.90
C ASP A 318 14.87 -5.78 17.60
N ASP A 319 14.11 -6.50 16.75
CA ASP A 319 12.69 -6.20 16.52
C ASP A 319 11.88 -6.27 17.83
N ARG A 320 12.15 -7.28 18.66
CA ARG A 320 11.43 -7.48 19.93
C ARG A 320 11.77 -6.36 20.91
N GLU A 321 13.04 -6.00 21.03
CA GLU A 321 13.49 -4.88 21.86
C GLU A 321 12.86 -3.56 21.40
N HIS A 322 12.82 -3.33 20.08
CA HIS A 322 12.16 -2.17 19.49
C HIS A 322 10.67 -2.12 19.83
N ILE A 323 9.91 -3.20 19.55
CA ILE A 323 8.48 -3.28 19.88
C ILE A 323 8.25 -3.13 21.39
N HIS A 324 9.15 -3.65 22.22
CA HIS A 324 9.13 -3.44 23.66
C HIS A 324 9.28 -1.97 24.05
N SER A 325 10.20 -1.26 23.40
CA SER A 325 10.44 0.16 23.66
C SER A 325 9.21 1.02 23.32
N ILE A 326 8.45 0.65 22.30
CA ILE A 326 7.27 1.40 21.83
C ILE A 326 5.93 0.87 22.36
N GLU A 327 5.91 -0.20 23.15
CA GLU A 327 4.70 -0.84 23.68
C GLU A 327 3.77 0.20 24.36
N HIS A 328 4.35 1.13 25.12
CA HIS A 328 3.63 2.20 25.83
C HIS A 328 2.85 3.17 24.92
N LYS A 329 3.21 3.25 23.64
CA LYS A 329 2.51 4.08 22.63
C LYS A 329 1.14 3.48 22.28
N PHE A 330 0.96 2.16 22.39
CA PHE A 330 -0.30 1.49 22.09
C PHE A 330 -1.30 1.57 23.25
N LYS A 331 -2.57 1.81 22.92
CA LYS A 331 -3.69 1.88 23.88
C LYS A 331 -4.62 0.66 23.84
N CYS A 332 -4.19 -0.40 23.15
CA CYS A 332 -4.77 -1.73 23.19
C CYS A 332 -3.76 -2.73 23.77
N LYS A 333 -4.18 -3.98 24.00
CA LYS A 333 -3.27 -5.01 24.51
C LYS A 333 -2.28 -5.45 23.42
N VAL A 334 -0.99 -5.39 23.69
CA VAL A 334 0.07 -5.81 22.75
C VAL A 334 0.48 -7.26 23.02
N HIS A 335 0.58 -8.03 21.95
CA HIS A 335 1.16 -9.37 21.90
C HIS A 335 2.26 -9.37 20.85
N ILE A 336 3.30 -10.18 21.06
CA ILE A 336 4.35 -10.40 20.07
C ILE A 336 4.42 -11.89 19.72
N TYR A 337 4.69 -12.18 18.46
CA TYR A 337 4.89 -13.55 17.99
C TYR A 337 6.09 -13.64 17.04
N ASP A 338 6.63 -14.84 16.91
CA ASP A 338 7.69 -15.13 15.95
C ASP A 338 7.10 -15.23 14.54
N ALA A 339 7.34 -14.21 13.72
CA ALA A 339 6.84 -14.12 12.35
C ALA A 339 7.37 -15.25 11.46
N LYS A 340 8.55 -15.81 11.78
CA LYS A 340 9.13 -16.95 11.05
C LYS A 340 8.33 -18.23 11.24
N THR A 341 7.37 -18.29 12.16
CA THR A 341 6.52 -19.47 12.34
C THR A 341 5.21 -19.40 11.56
N ALA A 342 4.96 -18.31 10.82
CA ALA A 342 3.72 -18.12 10.08
C ALA A 342 3.67 -18.84 8.73
N ASP A 343 4.83 -19.19 8.18
CA ASP A 343 5.03 -19.87 6.90
C ASP A 343 4.10 -19.36 5.78
N VAL A 344 4.14 -18.04 5.54
CA VAL A 344 3.25 -17.36 4.59
C VAL A 344 3.43 -17.91 3.17
N TRP A 345 4.64 -18.32 2.80
CA TRP A 345 5.00 -18.77 1.46
C TRP A 345 5.12 -20.29 1.32
N GLY A 346 4.83 -21.08 2.37
CA GLY A 346 4.83 -22.54 2.29
C GLY A 346 6.21 -23.15 2.03
N ARG A 347 7.26 -22.55 2.61
CA ARG A 347 8.67 -22.94 2.38
C ARG A 347 9.29 -23.73 3.54
N MET A 348 8.52 -23.95 4.63
CA MET A 348 9.01 -24.59 5.86
C MET A 348 8.73 -26.09 5.94
#